data_AF-A0A954YIL7-F1
#
_entry.id   AF-A0A954YIL7-F1
#
_cell.length_a   1.000
_cell.length_b   1.000
_cell.length_c   1.000
_cell.angle_alpha   90.00
_cell.angle_beta   90.00
_cell.angle_gamma   90.00
#
_symmetry.space_group_name_H-M   'P 1'
#
loop_
_entity.id
_entity.type
_entity.pdbx_description
1 polymer ?
#
loop_
_entity_poly.entity_id
_entity_poly.type
_entity_poly.pdbx_seq_one_letter_code
_entity_poly.pdbx_strand_id
1 'polypeptide(L)'
;MNSSLQKLVVCIAVLASLSGCAQFQEHQSRRWTKKLAENAFKEDPCAQKGGPTARDFERGWRQAYYDVARGSDGQPPVLPPQSYWAIKYQNADGAQRIAAWYEGYLLGASAAHRDGVGLYNVIPTSPLADCCGNGCSNCSSCATFSQPVLPAQAMPVEETTPTIAEPVAPIIDYASPPLSDARATIQSLPPVEPEPIQVAETRPIRPTSALGPRYDSQLQQVGFEQPIRP
;
A
#
# COMPACT_ATOMS: atom_id res chain seq x y z
N MET A 1 -17.02 14.54 -47.31
CA MET A 1 -16.57 13.81 -46.10
C MET A 1 -15.88 12.53 -46.55
N ASN A 2 -14.62 12.34 -46.16
CA ASN A 2 -13.77 11.30 -46.74
C ASN A 2 -14.13 9.92 -46.17
N SER A 3 -14.37 8.93 -47.05
CA SER A 3 -14.70 7.54 -46.66
C SER A 3 -13.67 6.92 -45.70
N SER A 4 -12.40 7.33 -45.83
CA SER A 4 -11.33 6.91 -44.92
C SER A 4 -11.51 7.44 -43.49
N LEU A 5 -11.98 8.69 -43.34
CA LEU A 5 -12.21 9.32 -42.05
C LEU A 5 -13.43 8.71 -41.35
N GLN A 6 -14.46 8.34 -42.11
CA GLN A 6 -15.64 7.65 -41.58
C GLN A 6 -15.29 6.25 -41.04
N LYS A 7 -14.45 5.48 -41.75
CA LYS A 7 -13.97 4.16 -41.28
C LYS A 7 -13.14 4.28 -39.99
N LEU A 8 -12.28 5.29 -39.90
CA LEU A 8 -11.47 5.54 -38.71
C LEU A 8 -12.32 5.90 -37.49
N VAL A 9 -13.33 6.75 -37.67
CA VAL A 9 -14.28 7.12 -36.60
C VAL A 9 -15.07 5.90 -36.12
N VAL A 10 -15.55 5.05 -37.03
CA VAL A 10 -16.27 3.81 -36.66
C VAL A 10 -15.35 2.84 -35.90
N CYS A 11 -14.09 2.65 -36.34
CA CYS A 11 -13.14 1.80 -35.63
C CYS A 11 -12.85 2.30 -34.20
N ILE A 12 -12.63 3.60 -34.02
CA ILE A 12 -12.40 4.17 -32.68
C ILE A 12 -13.64 4.01 -31.80
N ALA A 13 -14.83 4.23 -32.35
CA ALA A 13 -16.08 4.06 -31.61
C ALA A 13 -16.28 2.59 -31.17
N VAL A 14 -15.99 1.60 -32.05
CA VAL A 14 -16.08 0.17 -31.73
C VAL A 14 -15.05 -0.25 -30.68
N LEU A 15 -13.80 0.22 -30.78
CA LEU A 15 -12.76 -0.09 -29.79
C LEU A 15 -13.03 0.57 -28.41
N ALA A 16 -13.59 1.77 -28.41
CA ALA A 16 -14.01 2.46 -27.18
C ALA A 16 -15.22 1.80 -26.51
N SER A 17 -16.08 1.12 -27.28
CA SER A 17 -17.24 0.39 -26.74
C SER A 17 -16.90 -1.02 -26.25
N LEU A 18 -15.84 -1.64 -26.79
CA LEU A 18 -15.31 -2.91 -26.27
C LEU A 18 -14.53 -2.73 -24.96
N SER A 19 -13.91 -1.57 -24.73
CA SER A 19 -13.31 -1.21 -23.45
C SER A 19 -14.38 -0.59 -22.55
N GLY A 20 -15.24 -1.44 -21.97
CA GLY A 20 -16.40 -1.02 -21.19
C GLY A 20 -16.09 0.10 -20.18
N CYS A 21 -17.05 1.02 -20.00
CA CYS A 21 -16.93 2.23 -19.18
C CYS A 21 -16.37 2.00 -17.77
N ALA A 22 -16.54 0.80 -17.22
CA ALA A 22 -15.97 0.38 -15.94
C ALA A 22 -14.43 0.51 -15.88
N GLN A 23 -13.70 0.21 -16.95
CA GLN A 23 -12.23 0.32 -16.96
C GLN A 23 -11.75 1.78 -16.91
N PHE A 24 -12.47 2.68 -17.55
CA PHE A 24 -12.14 4.10 -17.54
C PHE A 24 -12.41 4.74 -16.17
N GLN A 25 -13.56 4.41 -15.56
CA GLN A 25 -13.89 4.88 -14.21
C GLN A 25 -12.92 4.35 -13.16
N GLU A 26 -12.56 3.06 -13.22
CA GLU A 26 -11.54 2.46 -12.35
C GLU A 26 -10.19 3.18 -12.51
N HIS A 27 -9.77 3.48 -13.73
CA HIS A 27 -8.53 4.21 -13.97
C HIS A 27 -8.55 5.64 -13.43
N GLN A 28 -9.67 6.36 -13.58
CA GLN A 28 -9.82 7.69 -13.00
C GLN A 28 -9.79 7.64 -11.46
N SER A 29 -10.54 6.72 -10.86
CA SER A 29 -10.55 6.49 -9.41
C SER A 29 -9.13 6.23 -8.91
N ARG A 30 -8.40 5.29 -9.52
CA ARG A 30 -7.00 5.00 -9.18
C ARG A 30 -6.09 6.22 -9.25
N ARG A 31 -6.22 7.06 -10.27
CA ARG A 31 -5.40 8.27 -10.41
C ARG A 31 -5.73 9.29 -9.33
N TRP A 32 -7.01 9.49 -9.04
CA TRP A 32 -7.47 10.41 -8.02
C TRP A 32 -7.01 9.98 -6.62
N THR A 33 -7.21 8.70 -6.24
CA THR A 33 -6.79 8.19 -4.92
C THR A 33 -5.26 8.30 -4.72
N LYS A 34 -4.46 8.11 -5.77
CA LYS A 34 -3.01 8.31 -5.69
C LYS A 34 -2.63 9.76 -5.42
N LYS A 35 -3.33 10.70 -6.06
CA LYS A 35 -3.14 12.15 -5.84
C LYS A 35 -3.56 12.56 -4.43
N LEU A 36 -4.65 11.98 -3.93
CA LEU A 36 -5.11 12.19 -2.57
C LEU A 36 -4.06 11.75 -1.55
N ALA A 37 -3.52 10.53 -1.68
CA ALA A 37 -2.46 10.04 -0.80
C ALA A 37 -1.17 10.89 -0.88
N GLU A 38 -0.82 11.42 -2.06
CA GLU A 38 0.31 12.35 -2.23
C GLU A 38 0.11 13.65 -1.46
N ASN A 39 -1.10 14.21 -1.49
CA ASN A 39 -1.41 15.47 -0.83
C ASN A 39 -1.47 15.27 0.69
N ALA A 40 -2.14 14.22 1.15
CA ALA A 40 -2.25 13.90 2.57
C ALA A 40 -0.87 13.69 3.21
N PHE A 41 0.07 13.03 2.52
CA PHE A 41 1.44 12.87 3.02
C PHE A 41 2.19 14.20 3.17
N LYS A 42 1.98 15.15 2.25
CA LYS A 42 2.62 16.47 2.33
C LYS A 42 2.04 17.32 3.45
N GLU A 43 0.76 17.16 3.72
CA GLU A 43 0.02 17.88 4.75
C GLU A 43 0.29 17.33 6.15
N ASP A 44 0.66 16.04 6.29
CA ASP A 44 1.00 15.42 7.57
C ASP A 44 2.47 15.71 7.98
N PRO A 45 2.72 16.61 8.96
CA PRO A 45 4.08 16.93 9.38
C PRO A 45 4.74 15.76 10.12
N CYS A 46 3.95 14.88 10.74
CA CYS A 46 4.45 13.72 11.49
C CYS A 46 4.93 12.60 10.54
N ALA A 47 4.46 12.61 9.29
CA ALA A 47 4.86 11.63 8.28
C ALA A 47 6.21 11.96 7.61
N GLN A 48 6.70 13.19 7.74
CA GLN A 48 7.94 13.62 7.07
C GLN A 48 9.18 13.14 7.85
N LYS A 49 9.57 11.89 7.62
CA LYS A 49 10.83 11.34 8.14
C LYS A 49 12.01 11.71 7.26
N GLY A 50 13.13 12.09 7.89
CA GLY A 50 14.42 12.23 7.23
C GLY A 50 15.22 10.92 7.21
N GLY A 51 16.30 10.87 6.44
CA GLY A 51 17.29 9.78 6.46
C GLY A 51 17.24 8.80 5.28
N PRO A 52 18.09 7.75 5.30
CA PRO A 52 18.32 6.86 4.16
C PRO A 52 17.13 5.95 3.82
N THR A 53 16.20 5.73 4.75
CA THR A 53 14.99 4.91 4.60
C THR A 53 13.71 5.73 4.40
N ALA A 54 13.82 7.07 4.38
CA ALA A 54 12.67 7.98 4.27
C ALA A 54 11.79 7.72 3.04
N ARG A 55 12.40 7.37 1.90
CA ARG A 55 11.67 7.06 0.65
C ARG A 55 10.88 5.77 0.74
N ASP A 56 11.38 4.78 1.47
CA ASP A 56 10.72 3.49 1.67
C ASP A 56 9.55 3.68 2.65
N PHE A 57 9.73 4.49 3.69
CA PHE A 57 8.67 4.94 4.59
C PHE A 57 7.55 5.69 3.85
N GLU A 58 7.87 6.72 3.05
CA GLU A 58 6.88 7.47 2.26
C GLU A 58 6.07 6.53 1.36
N ARG A 59 6.75 5.58 0.71
CA ARG A 59 6.10 4.60 -0.16
C ARG A 59 5.11 3.73 0.61
N GLY A 60 5.47 3.28 1.82
CA GLY A 60 4.59 2.53 2.71
C GLY A 60 3.37 3.33 3.11
N TRP A 61 3.60 4.57 3.57
CA TRP A 61 2.55 5.48 4.01
C TRP A 61 1.52 5.76 2.90
N ARG A 62 2.00 6.12 1.71
CA ARG A 62 1.13 6.43 0.57
C ARG A 62 0.37 5.20 0.07
N GLN A 63 0.99 4.02 0.15
CA GLN A 63 0.36 2.77 -0.25
C GLN A 63 -0.79 2.41 0.69
N ALA A 64 -0.57 2.48 2.01
CA ALA A 64 -1.61 2.19 2.99
C ALA A 64 -2.80 3.16 2.88
N TYR A 65 -2.50 4.45 2.73
CA TYR A 65 -3.55 5.46 2.54
C TYR A 65 -4.39 5.18 1.29
N TYR A 66 -3.72 4.83 0.20
CA TYR A 66 -4.36 4.42 -1.04
C TYR A 66 -5.20 3.15 -0.88
N ASP A 67 -4.71 2.15 -0.16
CA ASP A 67 -5.40 0.87 0.06
C ASP A 67 -6.67 1.07 0.91
N VAL A 68 -6.60 1.82 2.01
CA VAL A 68 -7.77 2.16 2.85
C VAL A 68 -8.78 2.96 2.04
N ALA A 69 -8.32 3.95 1.27
CA ALA A 69 -9.15 4.70 0.33
C ALA A 69 -9.66 3.85 -0.86
N ARG A 70 -9.37 2.55 -0.91
CA ARG A 70 -9.97 1.55 -1.81
C ARG A 70 -10.79 0.48 -1.09
N GLY A 71 -10.99 0.61 0.21
CA GLY A 71 -11.79 -0.30 1.04
C GLY A 71 -10.98 -1.38 1.75
N SER A 72 -9.65 -1.26 1.83
CA SER A 72 -8.86 -2.08 2.77
C SER A 72 -9.14 -1.67 4.21
N ASP A 73 -8.97 -2.63 5.13
CA ASP A 73 -8.99 -2.44 6.57
C ASP A 73 -7.77 -1.67 7.13
N GLY A 74 -6.74 -1.49 6.30
CA GLY A 74 -5.49 -0.83 6.70
C GLY A 74 -4.50 -1.77 7.38
N GLN A 75 -4.73 -3.09 7.35
CA GLN A 75 -3.73 -4.05 7.81
C GLN A 75 -2.60 -4.17 6.78
N PRO A 76 -1.33 -4.17 7.21
CA PRO A 76 -0.22 -4.33 6.30
C PRO A 76 -0.23 -5.74 5.66
N PRO A 77 0.14 -5.87 4.38
CA PRO A 77 0.18 -7.16 3.72
C PRO A 77 1.26 -8.06 4.33
N VAL A 78 1.01 -9.37 4.33
CA VAL A 78 1.94 -10.39 4.86
C VAL A 78 3.33 -10.30 4.21
N LEU A 79 3.37 -9.97 2.91
CA LEU A 79 4.62 -9.79 2.17
C LEU A 79 4.73 -8.34 1.68
N PRO A 80 5.95 -7.76 1.68
CA PRO A 80 6.16 -6.43 1.13
C PRO A 80 5.98 -6.46 -0.40
N PRO A 81 5.83 -5.28 -1.05
CA PRO A 81 5.72 -5.20 -2.51
C PRO A 81 6.87 -5.91 -3.22
N GLN A 82 6.59 -6.48 -4.39
CA GLN A 82 7.56 -7.26 -5.18
C GLN A 82 8.87 -6.50 -5.47
N SER A 83 8.85 -5.16 -5.46
CA SER A 83 10.06 -4.35 -5.60
C SER A 83 11.12 -4.63 -4.53
N TYR A 84 10.71 -5.10 -3.35
CA TYR A 84 11.59 -5.46 -2.23
C TYR A 84 12.10 -6.91 -2.29
N TRP A 85 11.62 -7.73 -3.24
CA TRP A 85 12.03 -9.13 -3.34
C TRP A 85 13.36 -9.32 -4.08
N ALA A 86 13.88 -8.25 -4.69
CA ALA A 86 15.14 -8.28 -5.41
C ALA A 86 16.32 -8.56 -4.44
N ILE A 87 17.34 -9.27 -4.94
CA ILE A 87 18.54 -9.67 -4.18
C ILE A 87 19.22 -8.49 -3.46
N LYS A 88 19.13 -7.27 -4.03
CA LYS A 88 19.68 -6.05 -3.41
C LYS A 88 19.10 -5.72 -2.03
N TYR A 89 17.94 -6.28 -1.67
CA TYR A 89 17.32 -6.11 -0.35
C TYR A 89 17.58 -7.30 0.59
N GLN A 90 18.29 -8.35 0.16
CA GLN A 90 18.68 -9.50 0.98
C GLN A 90 19.94 -9.21 1.81
N ASN A 91 19.95 -8.07 2.49
CA ASN A 91 21.03 -7.62 3.37
C ASN A 91 20.44 -6.76 4.51
N ALA A 92 21.28 -6.36 5.47
CA ALA A 92 20.84 -5.61 6.64
C ALA A 92 20.20 -4.24 6.29
N ASP A 93 20.75 -3.50 5.32
CA ASP A 93 20.17 -2.24 4.84
C ASP A 93 18.78 -2.47 4.20
N GLY A 94 18.66 -3.53 3.40
CA GLY A 94 17.40 -3.92 2.78
C GLY A 94 16.33 -4.28 3.80
N ALA A 95 16.69 -5.01 4.86
CA ALA A 95 15.80 -5.30 5.97
C ALA A 95 15.30 -4.02 6.67
N GLN A 96 16.17 -3.03 6.89
CA GLN A 96 15.78 -1.74 7.46
C GLN A 96 14.82 -0.96 6.55
N ARG A 97 15.02 -1.00 5.22
CA ARG A 97 14.11 -0.37 4.26
C ARG A 97 12.73 -1.02 4.24
N ILE A 98 12.69 -2.35 4.31
CA ILE A 98 11.42 -3.10 4.40
C ILE A 98 10.72 -2.76 5.71
N ALA A 99 11.44 -2.72 6.82
CA ALA A 99 10.87 -2.32 8.12
C ALA A 99 10.32 -0.89 8.08
N ALA A 100 11.05 0.06 7.48
CA ALA A 100 10.58 1.44 7.31
C ALA A 100 9.34 1.53 6.42
N TRP A 101 9.25 0.71 5.38
CA TRP A 101 8.05 0.61 4.54
C TRP A 101 6.84 0.13 5.36
N TYR A 102 6.99 -0.91 6.18
CA TYR A 102 5.91 -1.39 7.06
C TYR A 102 5.49 -0.36 8.11
N GLU A 103 6.46 0.34 8.71
CA GLU A 103 6.19 1.42 9.65
C GLU A 103 5.38 2.55 8.98
N GLY A 104 5.80 2.95 7.78
CA GLY A 104 5.08 3.91 6.96
C GLY A 104 3.66 3.44 6.69
N TYR A 105 3.48 2.15 6.34
CA TYR A 105 2.18 1.57 6.06
C TYR A 105 1.20 1.72 7.24
N LEU A 106 1.63 1.35 8.45
CA LEU A 106 0.79 1.46 9.65
C LEU A 106 0.35 2.90 9.93
N LEU A 107 1.27 3.86 9.80
CA LEU A 107 0.97 5.27 10.00
C LEU A 107 0.06 5.85 8.92
N GLY A 108 0.28 5.46 7.66
CA GLY A 108 -0.58 5.86 6.53
C GLY A 108 -2.00 5.31 6.65
N ALA A 109 -2.15 4.07 7.12
CA ALA A 109 -3.46 3.49 7.40
C ALA A 109 -4.17 4.26 8.53
N SER A 110 -3.47 4.57 9.62
CA SER A 110 -4.03 5.37 10.72
C SER A 110 -4.46 6.77 10.26
N ALA A 111 -3.66 7.42 9.40
CA ALA A 111 -4.00 8.72 8.81
C ALA A 111 -5.25 8.63 7.93
N ALA A 112 -5.35 7.61 7.07
CA ALA A 112 -6.53 7.39 6.24
C ALA A 112 -7.81 7.17 7.05
N HIS A 113 -7.72 6.43 8.17
CA HIS A 113 -8.84 6.24 9.08
C HIS A 113 -9.26 7.55 9.74
N ARG A 114 -8.30 8.39 10.15
CA ARG A 114 -8.57 9.71 10.73
C ARG A 114 -9.24 10.66 9.74
N ASP A 115 -8.82 10.62 8.49
CA ASP A 115 -9.35 11.45 7.42
C ASP A 115 -10.70 10.94 6.87
N GLY A 116 -11.10 9.71 7.26
CA GLY A 116 -12.37 9.10 6.85
C GLY A 116 -12.40 8.64 5.39
N VAL A 117 -11.26 8.53 4.72
CA VAL A 117 -11.20 8.19 3.27
C VAL A 117 -11.64 6.75 2.97
N GLY A 118 -11.66 5.87 3.98
CA GLY A 118 -12.23 4.52 3.85
C GLY A 118 -13.70 4.52 3.41
N LEU A 119 -14.44 5.59 3.73
CA LEU A 119 -15.85 5.75 3.37
C LEU A 119 -16.07 6.10 1.89
N TYR A 120 -15.02 6.49 1.16
CA TYR A 120 -15.17 6.96 -0.24
C TYR A 120 -15.52 5.84 -1.23
N ASN A 121 -15.32 4.57 -0.86
CA ASN A 121 -15.73 3.43 -1.70
C ASN A 121 -17.13 2.93 -1.37
N VAL A 122 -17.80 3.50 -0.37
CA VAL A 122 -19.17 3.12 -0.04
C VAL A 122 -20.10 3.88 -0.97
N ILE A 123 -20.66 3.17 -1.95
CA ILE A 123 -21.72 3.73 -2.80
C ILE A 123 -23.00 3.75 -1.96
N PRO A 124 -23.58 4.91 -1.66
CA PRO A 124 -24.85 4.96 -0.95
C PRO A 124 -25.91 4.26 -1.80
N THR A 125 -26.46 3.17 -1.28
CA THR A 125 -27.62 2.50 -1.87
C THR A 125 -28.90 3.19 -1.41
N SER A 126 -29.94 3.16 -2.24
CA SER A 126 -31.24 3.67 -1.82
C SER A 126 -31.74 2.89 -0.60
N PRO A 127 -32.39 3.52 0.41
CA PRO A 127 -32.90 2.84 1.60
C PRO A 127 -33.85 1.66 1.31
N LEU A 128 -34.46 1.67 0.12
CA LEU A 128 -35.36 0.62 -0.34
C LEU A 128 -34.64 -0.68 -0.75
N ALA A 129 -33.33 -0.64 -0.99
CA ALA A 129 -32.54 -1.82 -1.40
C ALA A 129 -32.29 -2.77 -0.22
N ASP A 130 -32.01 -2.25 0.96
CA ASP A 130 -31.75 -3.05 2.17
C ASP A 130 -33.02 -3.75 2.68
N CYS A 131 -34.19 -3.21 2.36
CA CYS A 131 -35.48 -3.78 2.76
C CYS A 131 -35.84 -5.06 1.96
N CYS A 132 -35.39 -5.16 0.71
CA CYS A 132 -35.86 -6.19 -0.23
C CYS A 132 -34.89 -7.35 -0.47
N GLY A 133 -33.66 -7.29 0.06
CA GLY A 133 -32.61 -8.29 -0.22
C GLY A 133 -32.81 -9.67 0.46
N ASN A 134 -33.53 -9.73 1.58
CA ASN A 134 -33.70 -10.95 2.39
C ASN A 134 -35.16 -11.46 2.41
N GLY A 135 -35.88 -11.42 1.29
CA GLY A 135 -37.16 -12.13 1.16
C GLY A 135 -38.32 -11.61 2.03
N CYS A 136 -38.21 -10.39 2.56
CA CYS A 136 -39.29 -9.76 3.32
C CYS A 136 -40.50 -9.49 2.41
N SER A 137 -41.53 -10.35 2.50
CA SER A 137 -42.70 -10.30 1.62
C SER A 137 -43.67 -9.13 1.89
N ASN A 138 -43.42 -8.29 2.90
CA ASN A 138 -44.23 -7.12 3.23
C ASN A 138 -43.36 -5.95 3.71
N CYS A 139 -42.78 -5.20 2.77
CA CYS A 139 -41.99 -3.99 3.04
C CYS A 139 -42.83 -2.69 3.08
N SER A 140 -44.01 -2.72 3.70
CA SER A 140 -44.83 -1.51 3.85
C SER A 140 -44.46 -0.66 5.07
N SER A 141 -43.61 -1.16 5.98
CA SER A 141 -43.28 -0.48 7.25
C SER A 141 -41.86 0.11 7.32
N CYS A 142 -41.03 -0.07 6.29
CA CYS A 142 -39.62 0.35 6.35
C CYS A 142 -39.39 1.83 5.99
N ALA A 143 -40.44 2.59 5.68
CA ALA A 143 -40.36 4.03 5.38
C ALA A 143 -40.14 4.91 6.64
N THR A 144 -39.58 4.36 7.71
CA THR A 144 -39.12 5.18 8.84
C THR A 144 -37.69 5.60 8.52
N PHE A 145 -37.53 6.83 8.02
CA PHE A 145 -36.26 7.50 7.80
C PHE A 145 -35.37 7.39 9.05
N SER A 146 -34.51 6.38 9.09
CA SER A 146 -33.32 6.45 9.95
C SER A 146 -32.39 7.43 9.27
N GLN A 147 -32.35 8.64 9.82
CA GLN A 147 -31.41 9.66 9.37
C GLN A 147 -29.99 9.08 9.39
N PRO A 148 -29.10 9.50 8.47
CA PRO A 148 -27.68 9.20 8.62
C PRO A 148 -27.28 9.70 10.01
N VAL A 149 -26.85 8.77 10.85
CA VAL A 149 -26.23 9.12 12.13
C VAL A 149 -24.97 9.89 11.73
N LEU A 150 -25.06 11.23 11.72
CA LEU A 150 -23.87 12.06 11.74
C LEU A 150 -22.99 11.49 12.86
N PRO A 151 -21.68 11.33 12.63
CA PRO A 151 -20.79 10.87 13.68
C PRO A 151 -21.06 11.75 14.90
N ALA A 152 -21.54 11.11 15.97
CA ALA A 152 -21.87 11.76 17.21
C ALA A 152 -20.67 12.63 17.56
N GLN A 153 -20.91 13.94 17.72
CA GLN A 153 -19.88 14.85 18.22
C GLN A 153 -19.20 14.15 19.38
N ALA A 154 -17.87 14.06 19.29
CA ALA A 154 -17.03 13.35 20.24
C ALA A 154 -17.51 13.68 21.65
N MET A 155 -18.15 12.68 22.29
CA MET A 155 -18.33 12.77 23.72
C MET A 155 -16.93 12.90 24.31
N PRO A 156 -16.74 13.72 25.37
CA PRO A 156 -15.49 13.73 26.10
C PRO A 156 -15.20 12.29 26.47
N VAL A 157 -14.09 11.76 25.93
CA VAL A 157 -13.53 10.49 26.36
C VAL A 157 -13.31 10.65 27.85
N GLU A 158 -14.18 10.02 28.65
CA GLU A 158 -13.96 9.87 30.07
C GLU A 158 -12.66 9.08 30.19
N GLU A 159 -11.62 9.77 30.66
CA GLU A 159 -10.27 9.26 30.86
C GLU A 159 -10.35 8.13 31.89
N THR A 160 -10.71 6.95 31.42
CA THR A 160 -10.57 5.71 32.17
C THR A 160 -9.08 5.49 32.27
N THR A 161 -8.50 5.98 33.36
CA THR A 161 -7.12 5.71 33.75
C THR A 161 -6.92 4.21 33.59
N PRO A 162 -6.04 3.74 32.69
CA PRO A 162 -5.68 2.34 32.70
C PRO A 162 -5.07 2.10 34.08
N THR A 163 -5.80 1.38 34.93
CA THR A 163 -5.19 0.69 36.05
C THR A 163 -4.14 -0.17 35.39
N ILE A 164 -2.88 0.24 35.55
CA ILE A 164 -1.72 -0.54 35.22
C ILE A 164 -1.83 -1.78 36.13
N ALA A 165 -2.58 -2.78 35.65
CA ALA A 165 -2.36 -4.14 36.07
C ALA A 165 -0.94 -4.41 35.64
N GLU A 166 -0.06 -4.38 36.63
CA GLU A 166 1.30 -4.85 36.54
C GLU A 166 1.28 -6.13 35.68
N PRO A 167 2.03 -6.17 34.57
CA PRO A 167 2.09 -7.38 33.77
C PRO A 167 2.72 -8.43 34.65
N VAL A 168 1.88 -9.26 35.28
CA VAL A 168 2.26 -10.57 35.75
C VAL A 168 2.67 -11.29 34.47
N ALA A 169 3.95 -11.18 34.15
CA ALA A 169 4.56 -11.96 33.10
C ALA A 169 4.11 -13.40 33.36
N PRO A 170 3.53 -14.10 32.38
CA PRO A 170 3.41 -15.53 32.52
C PRO A 170 4.81 -16.02 32.82
N ILE A 171 5.00 -16.58 34.02
CA ILE A 171 6.16 -17.41 34.32
C ILE A 171 5.96 -18.61 33.41
N ILE A 172 6.35 -18.44 32.15
CA ILE A 172 6.62 -19.55 31.28
C ILE A 172 7.87 -20.12 31.91
N ASP A 173 7.65 -21.17 32.69
CA ASP A 173 8.69 -22.05 33.20
C ASP A 173 9.31 -22.68 31.95
N TYR A 174 10.18 -21.91 31.28
CA TYR A 174 11.11 -22.42 30.31
C TYR A 174 12.08 -23.28 31.12
N ALA A 175 11.64 -24.49 31.44
CA ALA A 175 12.50 -25.60 31.76
C ALA A 175 13.55 -25.61 30.67
N SER A 176 14.72 -25.03 30.99
CA SER A 176 15.86 -25.03 30.11
C SER A 176 16.07 -26.50 29.76
N PRO A 177 15.99 -26.91 28.48
CA PRO A 177 16.33 -28.26 28.13
C PRO A 177 17.74 -28.49 28.68
N PRO A 178 17.99 -29.59 29.42
CA PRO A 178 19.28 -29.83 30.02
C PRO A 178 20.33 -29.73 28.92
N LEU A 179 21.25 -28.77 29.08
CA LEU A 179 22.37 -28.45 28.21
C LEU A 179 23.45 -29.55 28.26
N SER A 180 23.05 -30.82 28.37
CA SER A 180 23.95 -31.92 28.74
C SER A 180 24.37 -32.81 27.56
N ASP A 181 23.65 -32.89 26.44
CA ASP A 181 23.93 -33.96 25.44
C ASP A 181 24.07 -33.52 23.98
N ALA A 182 24.26 -32.23 23.68
CA ALA A 182 24.55 -31.78 22.30
C ALA A 182 26.03 -31.95 21.89
N ARG A 183 26.89 -32.53 22.73
CA ARG A 183 28.32 -32.71 22.45
C ARG A 183 28.68 -34.07 21.83
N ALA A 184 27.74 -35.02 21.72
CA ALA A 184 28.07 -36.40 21.33
C ALA A 184 27.91 -36.73 19.83
N THR A 185 27.33 -35.86 18.98
CA THR A 185 27.00 -36.22 17.57
C THR A 185 27.70 -35.36 16.52
N ILE A 186 28.89 -34.83 16.82
CA ILE A 186 29.80 -34.23 15.80
C ILE A 186 30.95 -35.19 15.44
N GLN A 187 31.02 -36.38 16.03
CA GLN A 187 32.15 -37.30 15.88
C GLN A 187 32.04 -38.32 14.71
N SER A 188 31.23 -38.07 13.67
CA SER A 188 31.19 -38.98 12.52
C SER A 188 30.67 -38.37 11.21
N LEU A 189 31.01 -37.12 10.92
CA LEU A 189 31.00 -36.71 9.52
C LEU A 189 32.29 -37.27 8.89
N PRO A 190 32.20 -38.05 7.79
CA PRO A 190 33.38 -38.50 7.08
C PRO A 190 34.21 -37.27 6.69
N PRO A 191 35.56 -37.35 6.72
CA PRO A 191 36.41 -36.29 6.21
C PRO A 191 35.92 -35.92 4.81
N VAL A 192 35.39 -34.71 4.66
CA VAL A 192 35.09 -34.15 3.35
C VAL A 192 36.44 -33.95 2.70
N GLU A 193 36.83 -34.92 1.87
CA GLU A 193 37.96 -34.81 0.97
C GLU A 193 37.72 -33.56 0.12
N PRO A 194 38.61 -32.56 0.17
CA PRO A 194 38.44 -31.35 -0.61
C PRO A 194 38.54 -31.73 -2.08
N GLU A 195 37.38 -31.85 -2.74
CA GLU A 195 37.30 -31.86 -4.19
C GLU A 195 38.16 -30.69 -4.71
N PRO A 196 39.06 -30.93 -5.67
CA PRO A 196 39.93 -29.89 -6.20
C PRO A 196 39.05 -28.76 -6.70
N ILE A 197 39.21 -27.58 -6.08
CA ILE A 197 38.59 -26.35 -6.54
C ILE A 197 39.07 -26.15 -7.97
N GLN A 198 38.23 -26.52 -8.93
CA GLN A 198 38.39 -26.16 -10.33
C GLN A 198 38.34 -24.63 -10.32
N VAL A 199 39.52 -24.01 -10.39
CA VAL A 199 39.68 -22.57 -10.56
C VAL A 199 38.99 -22.25 -11.87
N ALA A 200 37.70 -21.89 -11.78
CA ALA A 200 36.92 -21.50 -12.92
C ALA A 200 37.62 -20.30 -13.53
N GLU A 201 38.18 -20.54 -14.71
CA GLU A 201 38.92 -19.59 -15.51
C GLU A 201 38.16 -18.27 -15.55
N THR A 202 38.72 -17.27 -14.86
CA THR A 202 38.23 -15.90 -14.84
C THR A 202 38.22 -15.38 -16.27
N ARG A 203 37.08 -15.52 -16.94
CA ARG A 203 36.85 -14.87 -18.23
C ARG A 203 37.00 -13.37 -18.01
N PRO A 204 37.86 -12.68 -18.78
CA PRO A 204 38.01 -11.24 -18.68
C PRO A 204 36.67 -10.57 -18.94
N ILE A 205 36.23 -9.77 -17.98
CA ILE A 205 35.02 -8.95 -18.07
C ILE A 205 35.21 -8.04 -19.28
N ARG A 206 34.40 -8.24 -20.32
CA ARG A 206 34.34 -7.34 -21.47
C ARG A 206 33.90 -5.96 -20.98
N PRO A 207 34.68 -4.90 -21.23
CA PRO A 207 34.19 -3.54 -21.00
C PRO A 207 33.04 -3.27 -21.96
N THR A 208 31.82 -3.18 -21.43
CA THR A 208 30.66 -2.69 -22.18
C THR A 208 30.81 -1.18 -22.33
N SER A 209 31.61 -0.76 -23.31
CA SER A 209 31.62 0.60 -23.82
C SER A 209 30.43 0.82 -24.74
N ALA A 210 29.73 1.92 -24.46
CA ALA A 210 28.94 2.75 -25.37
C ALA A 210 27.60 2.19 -25.88
N LEU A 211 26.50 2.86 -25.52
CA LEU A 211 25.76 3.80 -26.38
C LEU A 211 24.34 4.02 -25.82
N GLY A 212 23.95 5.27 -25.59
CA GLY A 212 22.53 5.63 -25.42
C GLY A 212 22.31 7.00 -24.77
N PRO A 213 21.56 7.92 -25.40
CA PRO A 213 21.74 9.37 -25.21
C PRO A 213 21.07 9.94 -23.95
N ARG A 214 21.68 11.03 -23.46
CA ARG A 214 21.05 12.05 -22.62
C ARG A 214 19.77 12.55 -23.30
N TYR A 215 18.63 12.31 -22.66
CA TYR A 215 17.45 13.11 -22.90
C TYR A 215 17.55 14.38 -22.05
N ASP A 216 17.94 15.49 -22.69
CA ASP A 216 17.64 16.83 -22.19
C ASP A 216 16.11 17.00 -22.16
N SER A 217 15.53 16.97 -20.97
CA SER A 217 14.15 17.39 -20.76
C SER A 217 14.13 18.83 -20.27
N GLN A 218 14.16 19.73 -21.26
CA GLN A 218 13.57 21.07 -21.15
C GLN A 218 12.07 20.91 -20.89
N LEU A 219 11.66 20.89 -19.62
CA LEU A 219 10.28 21.17 -19.23
C LEU A 219 10.18 22.61 -18.74
N GLN A 220 10.06 23.48 -19.74
CA GLN A 220 9.03 24.51 -19.85
C GLN A 220 8.32 24.89 -18.54
N GLN A 221 8.80 25.97 -17.93
CA GLN A 221 8.03 26.76 -16.98
C GLN A 221 6.81 27.35 -17.71
N VAL A 222 5.63 26.80 -17.44
CA VAL A 222 4.36 27.47 -17.79
C VAL A 222 3.86 28.10 -16.50
N GLY A 223 4.08 29.41 -16.38
CA GLY A 223 3.50 30.23 -15.33
C GLY A 223 1.98 30.24 -15.48
N PHE A 224 1.30 29.73 -14.45
CA PHE A 224 -0.13 29.92 -14.27
C PHE A 224 -0.31 31.11 -13.33
N GLU A 225 -0.42 32.32 -13.90
CA GLU A 225 -1.02 33.44 -13.18
C GLU A 225 -2.52 33.16 -13.01
N GLN A 226 -2.99 33.12 -11.76
CA GLN A 226 -4.41 33.14 -11.44
C GLN A 226 -4.85 34.59 -11.26
N PRO A 227 -5.92 35.05 -11.92
CA PRO A 227 -6.48 36.36 -11.67
C PRO A 227 -7.23 36.38 -10.33
N ILE A 228 -6.79 37.29 -9.45
CA ILE A 228 -7.54 37.77 -8.29
C ILE A 228 -8.87 38.33 -8.80
N ARG A 229 -9.99 37.83 -8.26
CA ARG A 229 -11.28 38.52 -8.36
C ARG A 229 -11.62 39.20 -7.02
N PRO A 230 -12.25 40.38 -7.09
CA PRO A 230 -12.56 41.25 -5.95
C PRO A 230 -13.68 40.72 -5.05
#